data_AF-A0A6J6PQK5-F1
#
_entry.id   AF-A0A6J6PQK5-F1
#
_cell.length_a   1.000
_cell.length_b   1.000
_cell.length_c   1.000
_cell.angle_alpha   90.00
_cell.angle_beta   90.00
_cell.angle_gamma   90.00
#
_symmetry.space_group_name_H-M   'P 1'
#
loop_
_entity.id
_entity.type
_entity.pdbx_description
1 polymer ?
#
loop_
_entity_poly.entity_id
_entity_poly.type
_entity_poly.pdbx_seq_one_letter_code
_entity_poly.pdbx_strand_id
1 'polypeptide(L)'
;MNLTISQAIRDELHQHAADEAPNECCGVIVFKDGTAERYVRGTNKLASPYRYELEIDPEVWFLEDDGYDLAVFHSHPETEPRPSKTDRELAGLWSGKPFLIYGLALRELRAWKIARDEVEEIELLD
;
A
#
# COMPACT_ATOMS: atom_id res chain seq x y z
N MET A 1 4.11 -15.02 -7.10
CA MET A 1 2.91 -14.23 -7.45
C MET A 1 3.43 -12.88 -7.83
N ASN A 2 3.03 -12.34 -8.97
CA ASN A 2 3.54 -11.07 -9.48
C ASN A 2 2.36 -10.10 -9.54
N LEU A 3 2.60 -8.84 -9.24
CA LEU A 3 1.58 -7.79 -9.33
C LEU A 3 1.99 -6.79 -10.41
N THR A 4 1.07 -6.43 -11.30
CA THR A 4 1.32 -5.48 -12.37
C THR A 4 0.71 -4.13 -12.01
N ILE A 5 1.50 -3.06 -12.08
CA ILE A 5 1.04 -1.71 -11.75
C ILE A 5 1.52 -0.74 -12.82
N SER A 6 0.55 -0.21 -13.58
CA SER A 6 0.82 0.74 -14.64
C SER A 6 1.48 2.02 -14.12
N GLN A 7 2.21 2.70 -15.01
CA GLN A 7 2.83 3.98 -14.68
C GLN A 7 1.81 5.04 -14.20
N ALA A 8 0.59 5.04 -14.76
CA ALA A 8 -0.46 5.98 -14.35
C ALA A 8 -0.83 5.82 -12.86
N ILE A 9 -1.01 4.58 -12.39
CA ILE A 9 -1.28 4.33 -10.97
C ILE A 9 -0.06 4.68 -10.13
N ARG A 10 1.16 4.35 -10.57
CA ARG A 10 2.40 4.74 -9.85
C ARG A 10 2.52 6.25 -9.67
N ASP A 11 2.12 7.03 -10.68
CA ASP A 11 2.10 8.49 -10.62
C ASP A 11 1.04 9.00 -9.63
N GLU A 12 -0.13 8.36 -9.54
CA GLU A 12 -1.15 8.68 -8.53
C GLU A 12 -0.67 8.41 -7.10
N LEU A 13 0.01 7.27 -6.88
CA LEU A 13 0.63 6.91 -5.59
C LEU A 13 1.71 7.91 -5.21
N HIS A 14 2.57 8.28 -6.16
CA HIS A 14 3.60 9.29 -5.97
C HIS A 14 2.99 10.63 -5.57
N GLN A 15 1.98 11.09 -6.31
CA GLN A 15 1.33 12.36 -6.02
C GLN A 15 0.71 12.36 -4.63
N HIS A 16 0.05 11.28 -4.22
CA HIS A 16 -0.54 11.21 -2.88
C HIS A 16 0.52 11.26 -1.77
N ALA A 17 1.62 10.51 -1.94
CA ALA A 17 2.74 10.57 -0.99
C ALA A 17 3.36 11.97 -0.91
N ALA A 18 3.46 12.67 -2.05
CA ALA A 18 3.98 14.03 -2.09
C ALA A 18 3.02 15.05 -1.45
N ASP A 19 1.71 14.88 -1.61
CA ASP A 19 0.67 15.76 -1.04
C ASP A 19 0.64 15.68 0.50
N GLU A 20 0.82 14.47 1.05
CA GLU A 20 0.72 14.21 2.50
C GLU A 20 2.04 14.42 3.25
N ALA A 21 3.19 14.49 2.54
CA ALA A 21 4.48 14.71 3.16
C ALA A 21 4.47 15.98 4.05
N PRO A 22 5.01 15.93 5.28
CA PRO A 22 5.92 14.90 5.80
C PRO A 22 5.23 13.67 6.41
N ASN A 23 3.90 13.58 6.41
CA ASN A 23 3.19 12.43 6.95
C ASN A 23 3.18 11.25 5.98
N GLU A 24 2.97 10.05 6.51
CA GLU A 24 2.66 8.88 5.67
C GLU A 24 1.25 9.02 5.09
N CYS A 25 1.10 8.89 3.77
CA CYS A 25 -0.20 8.64 3.15
C CYS A 25 -0.54 7.14 3.21
N CYS A 26 -1.83 6.80 3.10
CA CYS A 26 -2.28 5.41 3.01
C CYS A 26 -3.50 5.25 2.09
N GLY A 27 -3.79 4.02 1.68
CA GLY A 27 -4.94 3.70 0.83
C GLY A 27 -5.01 2.23 0.45
N VAL A 28 -5.83 1.92 -0.56
CA VAL A 28 -6.03 0.56 -1.06
C VAL A 28 -5.83 0.53 -2.57
N ILE A 29 -5.05 -0.44 -3.05
CA ILE A 29 -4.92 -0.73 -4.48
C ILE A 29 -5.82 -1.94 -4.79
N VAL A 30 -6.67 -1.78 -5.79
CA VAL A 30 -7.62 -2.80 -6.23
C VAL A 30 -7.05 -3.52 -7.45
N PHE A 31 -6.97 -4.83 -7.38
CA PHE A 31 -6.41 -5.70 -8.41
C PHE A 31 -7.48 -6.62 -9.00
N LYS A 32 -7.35 -6.92 -10.29
CA LYS A 32 -8.05 -8.00 -10.98
C LYS A 32 -7.02 -8.89 -11.65
N ASP A 33 -7.03 -10.19 -11.33
CA ASP A 33 -6.11 -11.18 -11.90
C ASP A 33 -4.63 -10.73 -11.83
N GLY A 34 -4.23 -10.13 -10.70
CA GLY A 34 -2.87 -9.64 -10.46
C GLY A 34 -2.51 -8.29 -11.11
N THR A 35 -3.43 -7.63 -11.81
CA THR A 35 -3.22 -6.30 -12.43
C THR A 35 -3.97 -5.22 -11.66
N ALA A 36 -3.31 -4.12 -11.33
CA ALA A 36 -3.93 -2.99 -10.63
C ALA A 36 -4.93 -2.28 -11.57
N GLU A 37 -6.19 -2.26 -11.17
CA GLU A 37 -7.28 -1.59 -11.90
C GLU A 37 -7.46 -0.14 -11.45
N ARG A 38 -7.31 0.12 -10.14
CA ARG A 38 -7.41 1.46 -9.57
C ARG A 38 -6.74 1.56 -8.21
N TYR A 39 -6.38 2.79 -7.85
CA TYR A 39 -5.98 3.18 -6.52
C TYR A 39 -7.09 4.00 -5.84
N VAL A 40 -7.42 3.66 -4.59
CA VAL A 40 -8.35 4.43 -3.77
C VAL A 40 -7.56 5.09 -2.65
N ARG A 41 -7.46 6.43 -2.70
CA ARG A 41 -6.81 7.25 -1.67
C ARG A 41 -7.58 7.10 -0.35
N GLY A 42 -6.88 6.70 0.69
CA GLY A 42 -7.37 6.78 2.06
C GLY A 42 -6.88 8.05 2.74
N THR A 43 -7.24 8.21 4.01
CA THR A 43 -6.72 9.27 4.89
C THR A 43 -6.01 8.64 6.07
N ASN A 44 -4.83 9.15 6.41
CA ASN A 44 -4.14 8.77 7.63
C ASN A 44 -4.71 9.58 8.82
N LYS A 45 -5.58 8.98 9.63
CA LYS A 45 -6.21 9.67 10.79
C LYS A 45 -5.20 10.19 11.81
N LEU A 46 -4.02 9.60 11.87
CA LEU A 46 -3.00 9.94 12.84
C LEU A 46 -2.16 11.14 12.42
N ALA A 47 -2.24 11.57 11.15
CA ALA A 47 -1.44 12.65 10.58
C ALA A 47 0.03 12.55 11.03
N SER A 48 0.64 11.39 10.78
CA SER A 48 1.93 11.02 11.36
C SER A 48 2.95 10.61 10.30
N PRO A 49 4.24 10.94 10.46
CA PRO A 49 5.32 10.56 9.55
C PRO A 49 5.84 9.12 9.75
N TYR A 50 5.32 8.37 10.72
CA TYR A 50 5.89 7.07 11.14
C TYR A 50 4.88 5.93 11.22
N ARG A 51 3.59 6.23 11.04
CA ARG A 51 2.51 5.26 11.12
C ARG A 51 1.24 5.82 10.50
N TYR A 52 0.33 4.94 10.14
CA TYR A 52 -1.00 5.31 9.70
C TYR A 52 -2.12 4.57 10.44
N GLU A 53 -3.29 5.20 10.47
CA GLU A 53 -4.57 4.55 10.69
C GLU A 53 -5.43 4.86 9.47
N LEU A 54 -5.70 3.83 8.66
CA LEU A 54 -6.36 3.97 7.37
C LEU A 54 -7.85 4.26 7.56
N GLU A 55 -8.28 5.48 7.23
CA GLU A 55 -9.67 5.80 6.93
C GLU A 55 -9.92 5.68 5.44
N ILE A 56 -10.94 4.91 5.07
CA ILE A 56 -11.38 4.76 3.69
C ILE A 56 -12.86 4.39 3.68
N ASP A 57 -13.54 4.61 2.56
CA ASP A 57 -14.91 4.12 2.37
C ASP A 57 -14.96 2.59 2.61
N PRO A 58 -15.80 2.12 3.55
CA PRO A 58 -15.94 0.69 3.81
C PRO A 58 -16.34 -0.12 2.57
N GLU A 59 -17.00 0.48 1.58
CA GLU A 59 -17.40 -0.19 0.34
C GLU A 59 -16.23 -0.74 -0.46
N VAL A 60 -15.03 -0.16 -0.29
CA VAL A 60 -13.80 -0.66 -0.92
C VAL A 60 -13.52 -2.11 -0.52
N TRP A 61 -13.80 -2.48 0.74
CA TRP A 61 -13.55 -3.83 1.22
C TRP A 61 -14.52 -4.87 0.63
N PHE A 62 -15.73 -4.47 0.25
CA PHE A 62 -16.71 -5.38 -0.38
C PHE A 62 -16.36 -5.74 -1.83
N LEU A 63 -15.37 -5.08 -2.44
CA LEU A 63 -14.89 -5.44 -3.78
C LEU A 63 -14.32 -6.87 -3.83
N GLU A 64 -13.91 -7.43 -2.69
CA GLU A 64 -13.51 -8.85 -2.63
C GLU A 64 -14.68 -9.79 -2.98
N ASP A 65 -15.92 -9.44 -2.62
CA ASP A 65 -17.10 -10.22 -2.96
C ASP A 65 -17.40 -10.21 -4.47
N ASP A 66 -16.94 -9.17 -5.17
CA ASP A 66 -16.97 -9.03 -6.63
C ASP A 66 -15.75 -9.67 -7.33
N GLY A 67 -14.91 -10.36 -6.56
CA GLY A 67 -13.73 -11.10 -7.03
C GLY A 67 -12.56 -10.20 -7.41
N TYR A 68 -12.39 -9.04 -6.76
CA TYR A 68 -11.16 -8.27 -6.81
C TYR A 68 -10.24 -8.65 -5.65
N ASP A 69 -8.93 -8.60 -5.89
CA ASP A 69 -7.92 -8.69 -4.84
C ASP A 69 -7.59 -7.29 -4.33
N LEU A 70 -7.35 -7.15 -3.02
CA LEU A 70 -7.02 -5.86 -2.40
C LEU A 70 -5.63 -5.89 -1.77
N ALA A 71 -4.87 -4.81 -1.95
CA ALA A 71 -3.62 -4.59 -1.25
C ALA A 71 -3.63 -3.27 -0.48
N VAL A 72 -3.02 -3.28 0.70
CA VAL A 72 -2.86 -2.09 1.53
C VAL A 72 -1.66 -1.31 1.02
N PHE A 73 -1.81 0.01 0.91
CA PHE A 73 -0.76 0.91 0.47
C PHE A 73 -0.44 1.93 1.54
N HIS A 74 0.84 2.24 1.72
CA HIS A 74 1.29 3.43 2.45
C HIS A 74 2.63 3.96 1.91
N SER A 75 2.99 5.17 2.33
CA SER A 75 4.29 5.78 1.96
C SER A 75 5.24 5.84 3.14
N HIS A 76 6.53 5.72 2.85
CA HIS A 76 7.61 6.15 3.72
C HIS A 76 8.20 7.46 3.17
N PRO A 77 8.01 8.60 3.85
CA PRO A 77 8.47 9.90 3.35
C PRO A 77 10.00 10.00 3.22
N GLU A 78 10.73 9.49 4.21
CA GLU A 78 12.19 9.66 4.33
C GLU A 78 12.99 8.36 4.18
N THR A 79 12.37 7.20 4.43
CA THR A 79 13.04 5.91 4.52
C THR A 79 12.79 5.02 3.30
N GLU A 80 13.59 3.97 3.17
CA GLU A 80 13.39 2.96 2.12
C GLU A 80 12.04 2.24 2.26
N PRO A 81 11.42 1.82 1.14
CA PRO A 81 10.12 1.15 1.14
C PRO A 81 10.21 -0.32 1.58
N ARG A 82 10.70 -0.55 2.80
CA ARG A 82 10.78 -1.86 3.44
C ARG A 82 9.88 -1.90 4.68
N PRO A 83 9.17 -3.01 4.96
CA PRO A 83 8.30 -3.11 6.12
C PRO A 83 9.05 -2.86 7.43
N SER A 84 8.60 -1.83 8.15
CA SER A 84 9.03 -1.53 9.50
C SER A 84 8.53 -2.59 10.50
N LYS A 85 8.96 -2.47 11.75
CA LYS A 85 8.41 -3.31 12.84
C LYS A 85 6.91 -3.07 13.02
N THR A 86 6.47 -1.81 12.93
CA THR A 86 5.05 -1.42 13.03
C THR A 86 4.23 -2.06 11.93
N ASP A 87 4.73 -2.08 10.69
CA ASP A 87 4.02 -2.69 9.56
C ASP A 87 3.76 -4.19 9.77
N ARG A 88 4.72 -4.89 10.38
CA ARG A 88 4.58 -6.32 10.72
C ARG A 88 3.55 -6.56 11.82
N GLU A 89 3.46 -5.66 12.79
CA GLU A 89 2.46 -5.73 13.85
C GLU A 89 1.05 -5.45 13.29
N LEU A 90 0.94 -4.53 12.32
CA LEU A 90 -0.32 -4.18 11.65
C LEU A 90 -0.74 -5.19 10.59
N ALA A 91 0.19 -5.96 9.98
CA ALA A 91 -0.11 -6.91 8.91
C ALA A 91 -1.23 -7.91 9.25
N GLY A 92 -1.31 -8.33 10.53
CA GLY A 92 -2.36 -9.22 11.00
C GLY A 92 -3.78 -8.63 10.92
N LEU A 93 -3.93 -7.30 10.88
CA LEU A 93 -5.22 -6.62 10.73
C LEU A 93 -5.79 -6.74 9.32
N TRP A 94 -4.95 -7.05 8.35
CA TRP A 94 -5.30 -7.03 6.92
C TRP A 94 -5.41 -8.42 6.32
N SER A 95 -5.59 -9.46 7.15
CA SER A 95 -5.88 -10.83 6.72
C SER A 95 -4.87 -11.40 5.69
N GLY A 96 -3.60 -10.96 5.75
CA GLY A 96 -2.54 -11.42 4.84
C GLY A 96 -2.55 -10.78 3.45
N LYS A 97 -3.31 -9.69 3.24
CA LYS A 97 -3.25 -8.87 2.02
C LYS A 97 -1.82 -8.38 1.74
N PRO A 98 -1.43 -8.22 0.46
CA PRO A 98 -0.15 -7.60 0.11
C PRO A 98 -0.06 -6.17 0.66
N PHE A 99 1.17 -5.78 1.01
CA PHE A 99 1.52 -4.43 1.42
C PHE A 99 2.37 -3.78 0.35
N LEU A 100 1.96 -2.61 -0.12
CA LEU A 100 2.74 -1.80 -1.04
C LEU A 100 3.23 -0.56 -0.33
N ILE A 101 4.55 -0.38 -0.36
CA ILE A 101 5.22 0.73 0.32
C ILE A 101 5.88 1.60 -0.73
N TYR A 102 5.56 2.89 -0.73
CA TYR A 102 6.20 3.88 -1.60
C TYR A 102 7.22 4.70 -0.82
N GLY A 103 8.50 4.60 -1.18
CA GLY A 103 9.56 5.41 -0.60
C GLY A 103 9.66 6.72 -1.36
N LEU A 104 9.15 7.82 -0.78
CA LEU A 104 9.03 9.10 -1.48
C LEU A 104 10.38 9.67 -1.91
N ALA A 105 11.37 9.63 -1.01
CA ALA A 105 12.72 10.13 -1.29
C ALA A 105 13.42 9.34 -2.42
N LEU A 106 13.17 8.03 -2.51
CA LEU A 106 13.77 7.15 -3.52
C LEU A 106 12.93 7.05 -4.80
N ARG A 107 11.66 7.47 -4.74
CA ARG A 107 10.64 7.28 -5.79
C ARG A 107 10.47 5.81 -6.20
N GLU A 108 10.57 4.91 -5.23
CA GLU A 108 10.46 3.47 -5.43
C GLU A 108 9.16 2.94 -4.81
N LEU A 109 8.48 2.05 -5.54
CA LEU A 109 7.37 1.25 -5.03
C LEU A 109 7.84 -0.19 -4.85
N ARG A 110 7.59 -0.78 -3.69
CA ARG A 110 7.86 -2.20 -3.43
C ARG A 110 6.64 -2.87 -2.84
N ALA A 111 6.47 -4.15 -3.15
CA ALA A 111 5.37 -4.96 -2.64
C ALA A 111 5.89 -6.07 -1.73
N TRP A 112 5.12 -6.39 -0.71
CA TRP A 112 5.53 -7.28 0.35
C TRP A 112 4.37 -8.19 0.77
N LYS A 113 4.68 -9.46 0.99
CA LYS A 113 3.85 -10.35 1.77
C LYS A 113 4.41 -10.37 3.19
N ILE A 114 3.60 -9.93 4.15
CA ILE A 114 4.01 -9.83 5.54
C ILE A 114 3.22 -10.86 6.36
N ALA A 115 3.95 -11.78 6.97
CA ALA A 115 3.45 -12.71 7.97
C ALA A 115 4.11 -12.43 9.33
N ARG A 116 3.64 -13.10 10.38
CA ARG A 116 4.13 -12.89 11.77
C ARG A 116 5.66 -13.02 11.88
N ASP A 117 6.23 -14.00 11.18
CA ASP A 117 7.64 -14.36 11.31
C ASP A 117 8.43 -14.22 9.99
N GLU A 118 7.77 -13.83 8.90
CA GLU A 118 8.37 -13.79 7.55
C GLU A 118 7.93 -12.55 6.78
N VAL A 119 8.87 -11.97 6.04
CA VAL A 119 8.61 -10.88 5.10
C VAL A 119 9.22 -11.28 3.77
N GLU A 120 8.38 -11.41 2.76
CA GLU A 120 8.76 -11.81 1.40
C GLU A 120 8.45 -10.66 0.44
N GLU A 121 9.41 -10.28 -0.41
CA GLU A 121 9.18 -9.27 -1.43
C GLU A 121 8.40 -9.89 -2.59
N ILE A 122 7.37 -9.19 -3.06
CA ILE A 122 6.57 -9.55 -4.22
C ILE A 122 7.12 -8.79 -5.42
N GLU A 123 7.40 -9.51 -6.51
CA GLU A 123 7.85 -8.88 -7.76
C GLU A 123 6.73 -8.00 -8.35
N LEU A 124 7.07 -6.74 -8.61
CA LEU A 124 6.23 -5.79 -9.32
C LEU A 124 6.61 -5.75 -10.79
N LEU A 125 5.63 -5.90 -11.66
CA LEU A 125 5.74 -5.72 -13.10
C LEU A 125 5.15 -4.36 -13.51
N ASP A 126 5.57 -3.90 -14.68
CA ASP A 126 5.17 -2.62 -15.27
C ASP A 126 4.03 -2.79 -16.29
#